data_AF-A0AAY4ELD7-F1
#
_entry.id   AF-A0AAY4ELD7-F1
#
_cell.length_a   1.000
_cell.length_b   1.000
_cell.length_c   1.000
_cell.angle_alpha   90.00
_cell.angle_beta   90.00
_cell.angle_gamma   90.00
#
_symmetry.space_group_name_H-M   'P 1'
#
loop_
_entity.id
_entity.type
_entity.pdbx_description
1 polymer ?
#
loop_
_entity_poly.entity_id
_entity_poly.type
_entity_poly.pdbx_seq_one_letter_code
_entity_poly.pdbx_strand_id
1 'polypeptide(L)'
;MTAPEDARTTFPTIPQDLRSDSLTRHNRGHAHFLTRPAASPSGRRKCAVGGAADIGQQLRQRAELGACLPAAISSRSPSHGAEKLLEAANMVDREQLVQKARLAEQAERYDDMAAAMKSVTELNEALSNEERNLLSVAYKNVVGARRSSWRVVSSIEQKTSADGNEKKIEMVRAYREKIEKELEAVCQDVLNLLDDFLIKNCSDTQHESKVFFLKMKGDYYRYLAEVATGEKRAAVVESSEKSYSEAHEISKEHMQPTHPIRLGLALNYSVFYYEIQNAPEQACHLAKSAFDDAIAELDTLNEDSYKDSTLIMQLLRDNLTLWTSDQQDEEGGEGNN
;
A
#
# COMPACT_ATOMS: atom_id res chain seq x y z
N MET A 1 -41.01 -13.26 15.39
CA MET A 1 -39.92 -14.20 15.71
C MET A 1 -38.76 -13.83 14.81
N THR A 2 -37.82 -13.09 15.38
CA THR A 2 -36.63 -12.54 14.73
C THR A 2 -35.58 -13.62 14.56
N ALA A 3 -35.02 -13.73 13.35
CA ALA A 3 -33.88 -14.59 13.02
C ALA A 3 -32.57 -13.98 13.57
N PRO A 4 -31.55 -14.79 13.89
CA PRO A 4 -30.24 -14.27 14.26
C PRO A 4 -29.46 -13.87 13.00
N GLU A 5 -28.84 -12.68 13.05
CA GLU A 5 -27.82 -12.21 12.13
C GLU A 5 -26.49 -12.91 12.48
N ASP A 6 -26.14 -13.96 11.73
CA ASP A 6 -24.87 -14.66 11.94
C ASP A 6 -23.78 -14.18 10.96
N ALA A 7 -22.66 -13.80 11.57
CA ALA A 7 -21.33 -13.45 11.08
C ALA A 7 -21.01 -13.77 9.60
N ARG A 8 -20.92 -12.72 8.78
CA ARG A 8 -20.22 -12.77 7.49
C ARG A 8 -18.72 -12.75 7.75
N THR A 9 -18.06 -13.89 7.56
CA THR A 9 -16.60 -13.92 7.28
C THR A 9 -16.38 -13.41 5.87
N THR A 10 -16.43 -12.08 5.69
CA THR A 10 -15.91 -11.42 4.49
C THR A 10 -14.40 -11.44 4.57
N PHE A 11 -13.77 -12.34 3.81
CA PHE A 11 -12.38 -12.15 3.38
C PHE A 11 -12.27 -10.79 2.68
N PRO A 12 -11.10 -10.12 2.72
CA PRO A 12 -10.91 -8.86 2.00
C PRO A 12 -11.27 -9.10 0.54
N THR A 13 -12.38 -8.51 0.10
CA THR A 13 -12.80 -8.54 -1.30
C THR A 13 -11.60 -8.12 -2.12
N ILE A 14 -11.06 -9.03 -2.93
CA ILE A 14 -9.95 -8.68 -3.82
C ILE A 14 -10.54 -7.72 -4.84
N PRO A 15 -10.25 -6.40 -4.76
CA PRO A 15 -10.92 -5.45 -5.62
C PRO A 15 -10.41 -5.64 -7.05
N GLN A 16 -11.18 -5.17 -8.03
CA GLN A 16 -10.87 -5.18 -9.48
C GLN A 16 -9.52 -4.51 -9.88
N ASP A 17 -8.71 -4.10 -8.91
CA ASP A 17 -7.51 -3.28 -8.99
C ASP A 17 -6.19 -4.05 -9.03
N LEU A 18 -6.20 -5.40 -8.97
CA LEU A 18 -4.97 -6.15 -9.27
C LEU A 18 -4.48 -5.95 -10.71
N ARG A 19 -5.31 -5.37 -11.60
CA ARG A 19 -4.94 -5.00 -12.98
C ARG A 19 -3.88 -3.90 -13.05
N SER A 20 -3.78 -2.99 -12.07
CA SER A 20 -2.84 -1.87 -12.15
C SER A 20 -1.40 -2.23 -11.78
N ASP A 21 -1.22 -3.35 -11.07
CA ASP A 21 0.11 -3.91 -10.76
C ASP A 21 0.57 -4.95 -11.81
N SER A 22 -0.32 -5.43 -12.69
CA SER A 22 -0.05 -6.50 -13.67
C SER A 22 0.03 -6.04 -15.13
N LEU A 23 -0.50 -4.85 -15.49
CA LEU A 23 -0.57 -4.38 -16.87
C LEU A 23 0.23 -3.09 -17.09
N THR A 24 1.55 -3.14 -16.92
CA THR A 24 2.46 -2.05 -17.30
C THR A 24 2.91 -2.15 -18.77
N ARG A 25 1.99 -2.35 -19.72
CA ARG A 25 2.22 -2.01 -21.14
C ARG A 25 1.37 -0.79 -21.49
N HIS A 26 1.93 0.42 -21.37
CA HIS A 26 1.46 1.60 -22.12
C HIS A 26 2.62 2.57 -22.37
N ASN A 27 3.48 2.22 -23.33
CA ASN A 27 4.33 3.21 -23.98
C ASN A 27 4.64 2.81 -25.42
N ARG A 28 3.63 2.77 -26.30
CA ARG A 28 3.81 2.99 -27.74
C ARG A 28 2.60 3.72 -28.34
N GLY A 29 2.86 4.92 -28.83
CA GLY A 29 2.05 5.63 -29.82
C GLY A 29 0.75 6.26 -29.33
N HIS A 30 0.70 7.59 -29.22
CA HIS A 30 -0.03 8.43 -30.19
C HIS A 30 0.01 9.91 -29.77
N ALA A 31 0.42 10.74 -30.72
CA ALA A 31 0.41 12.19 -30.69
C ALA A 31 -0.93 12.74 -31.22
N HIS A 32 -1.15 14.05 -30.99
CA HIS A 32 -2.25 14.94 -31.43
C HIS A 32 -3.51 14.92 -30.54
N PHE A 33 -4.14 16.02 -30.12
CA PHE A 33 -4.07 17.43 -30.53
C PHE A 33 -4.56 18.34 -29.37
N LEU A 34 -4.09 19.59 -29.35
CA LEU A 34 -4.44 20.67 -28.43
C LEU A 34 -5.89 21.15 -28.60
N THR A 35 -6.51 21.70 -27.55
CA THR A 35 -6.97 23.12 -27.53
C THR A 35 -7.60 23.52 -26.20
N ARG A 36 -7.03 24.56 -25.58
CA ARG A 36 -7.68 25.49 -24.63
C ARG A 36 -8.55 26.47 -25.43
N PRO A 37 -9.54 27.12 -24.79
CA PRO A 37 -9.38 28.54 -24.37
C PRO A 37 -10.12 28.82 -23.05
N ALA A 38 -10.11 29.96 -22.36
CA ALA A 38 -9.30 31.17 -22.19
C ALA A 38 -9.90 31.88 -20.94
N ALA A 39 -9.20 32.85 -20.36
CA ALA A 39 -9.49 33.43 -19.04
C ALA A 39 -10.36 34.72 -19.04
N SER A 40 -10.97 34.98 -17.86
CA SER A 40 -11.20 36.29 -17.17
C SER A 40 -12.35 37.23 -17.62
N PRO A 41 -12.76 38.30 -16.85
CA PRO A 41 -12.33 38.79 -15.52
C PRO A 41 -13.42 39.28 -14.51
N SER A 42 -12.96 39.52 -13.27
CA SER A 42 -13.29 40.64 -12.35
C SER A 42 -14.64 40.77 -11.62
N GLY A 43 -14.55 40.82 -10.29
CA GLY A 43 -15.54 41.42 -9.39
C GLY A 43 -14.90 41.78 -8.04
N ARG A 44 -14.43 43.01 -7.89
CA ARG A 44 -13.85 43.56 -6.65
C ARG A 44 -14.89 43.63 -5.53
N ARG A 45 -14.54 43.18 -4.31
CA ARG A 45 -14.88 43.91 -3.07
C ARG A 45 -13.69 43.87 -2.11
N LYS A 46 -13.38 45.04 -1.58
CA LYS A 46 -12.30 45.35 -0.66
C LYS A 46 -12.78 45.26 0.79
N CYS A 47 -11.82 44.90 1.65
CA CYS A 47 -11.63 45.29 3.05
C CYS A 47 -12.56 44.71 4.13
N ALA A 48 -11.96 43.89 5.00
CA ALA A 48 -11.79 44.26 6.41
C ALA A 48 -10.52 43.58 6.96
N VAL A 49 -9.62 44.41 7.49
CA VAL A 49 -8.43 44.03 8.26
C VAL A 49 -8.88 43.80 9.70
N GLY A 50 -8.52 42.67 10.30
CA GLY A 50 -8.79 42.43 11.72
C GLY A 50 -8.17 41.15 12.25
N GLY A 51 -7.13 41.30 13.07
CA GLY A 51 -6.94 40.42 14.23
C GLY A 51 -6.13 39.14 14.05
N ALA A 52 -4.88 39.24 13.61
CA ALA A 52 -3.85 38.24 13.93
C ALA A 52 -3.36 38.47 15.36
N ALA A 53 -4.14 38.04 16.37
CA ALA A 53 -3.72 38.04 17.78
C ALA A 53 -4.70 37.25 18.67
N ASP A 54 -4.90 35.94 18.48
CA ASP A 54 -5.66 35.17 19.50
C ASP A 54 -5.43 33.64 19.54
N ILE A 55 -4.30 33.12 19.04
CA ILE A 55 -3.98 31.68 19.13
C ILE A 55 -2.81 31.41 20.10
N GLY A 56 -2.02 32.44 20.43
CA GLY A 56 -0.90 32.35 21.38
C GLY A 56 -1.29 32.46 22.86
N GLN A 57 -2.55 32.71 23.20
CA GLN A 57 -3.00 32.88 24.59
C GLN A 57 -3.78 31.66 25.12
N GLN A 58 -4.44 30.88 24.25
CA GLN A 58 -5.14 29.65 24.64
C GLN A 58 -4.22 28.44 24.88
N LEU A 59 -3.00 28.43 24.33
CA LEU A 59 -2.01 27.38 24.60
C LEU A 59 -1.18 27.63 25.88
N ARG A 60 -1.22 28.83 26.46
CA ARG A 60 -0.51 29.15 27.72
C ARG A 60 -1.32 28.84 28.97
N GLN A 61 -2.65 28.87 28.91
CA GLN A 61 -3.50 28.48 30.04
C GLN A 61 -3.54 26.97 30.31
N ARG A 62 -3.09 26.13 29.37
CA ARG A 62 -2.93 24.68 29.59
C ARG A 62 -1.59 24.29 30.27
N ALA A 63 -0.65 25.23 30.39
CA ALA A 63 0.67 25.00 30.99
C ALA A 63 0.76 25.37 32.48
N GLU A 64 -0.20 26.14 33.01
CA GLU A 64 -0.15 26.63 34.41
C GLU A 64 -1.08 25.88 35.39
N LEU A 65 -1.81 24.85 34.92
CA LEU A 65 -2.58 23.93 35.78
C LEU A 65 -1.83 22.61 36.08
N GLY A 66 -0.56 22.49 35.67
CA GLY A 66 0.28 21.32 35.91
C GLY A 66 1.27 21.43 37.08
N ALA A 67 1.30 22.55 37.80
CA ALA A 67 2.33 22.85 38.80
C ALA A 67 1.75 23.11 40.20
N CYS A 68 0.97 22.17 40.74
CA CYS A 68 0.77 22.07 42.19
C CYS A 68 0.21 20.69 42.58
N LEU A 69 1.02 19.63 42.47
CA LEU A 69 0.76 18.37 43.17
C LEU A 69 1.90 18.13 44.18
N PRO A 70 1.60 17.89 45.48
CA PRO A 70 2.64 17.55 46.44
C PRO A 70 3.24 16.18 46.12
N ALA A 71 4.57 16.10 46.24
CA ALA A 71 5.36 14.90 46.13
C ALA A 71 5.00 13.89 47.25
N ALA A 72 3.97 13.07 47.01
CA ALA A 72 3.64 11.92 47.86
C ALA A 72 2.73 10.91 47.14
N ILE A 73 3.13 10.43 45.95
CA ILE A 73 2.60 9.16 45.41
C ILE A 73 3.77 8.39 44.81
N SER A 74 4.60 7.85 45.70
CA SER A 74 5.37 6.64 45.40
C SER A 74 4.45 5.45 45.66
N SER A 75 4.39 4.52 44.71
CA SER A 75 3.77 3.19 44.79
C SER A 75 2.24 3.07 44.98
N ARG A 76 1.43 3.66 44.10
CA ARG A 76 0.04 3.17 43.90
C ARG A 76 -0.21 2.83 42.45
N SER A 77 -0.41 1.55 42.18
CA SER A 77 -1.04 1.03 40.96
C SER A 77 -2.34 1.81 40.70
N PRO A 78 -2.67 2.13 39.44
CA PRO A 78 -3.94 2.80 39.14
C PRO A 78 -5.11 2.03 39.77
N SER A 79 -6.06 2.73 40.38
CA SER A 79 -7.28 2.07 40.85
C SER A 79 -8.01 1.47 39.65
N HIS A 80 -8.51 0.24 39.78
CA HIS A 80 -9.19 -0.52 38.72
C HIS A 80 -10.32 0.25 37.98
N GLY A 81 -10.88 1.30 38.59
CA GLY A 81 -11.86 2.19 37.95
C GLY A 81 -11.27 3.26 37.01
N ALA A 82 -10.02 3.70 37.23
CA ALA A 82 -9.33 4.66 36.36
C ALA A 82 -8.79 3.98 35.09
N GLU A 83 -8.30 2.74 35.20
CA GLU A 83 -7.93 1.90 34.04
C GLU A 83 -9.13 1.66 33.13
N LYS A 84 -10.30 1.29 33.69
CA LYS A 84 -11.53 1.09 32.92
C LYS A 84 -12.01 2.35 32.18
N LEU A 85 -11.83 3.54 32.77
CA LEU A 85 -12.22 4.79 32.12
C LEU A 85 -11.27 5.18 30.98
N LEU A 86 -9.97 4.92 31.13
CA LEU A 86 -8.97 5.15 30.08
C LEU A 86 -9.17 4.18 28.92
N GLU A 87 -9.42 2.90 29.21
CA GLU A 87 -9.71 1.86 28.23
C GLU A 87 -11.01 2.17 27.46
N ALA A 88 -12.06 2.61 28.15
CA ALA A 88 -13.30 3.06 27.50
C ALA A 88 -13.08 4.31 26.62
N ALA A 89 -12.23 5.25 27.02
CA ALA A 89 -11.90 6.42 26.21
C ALA A 89 -11.11 6.05 24.94
N ASN A 90 -10.14 5.14 25.04
CA ASN A 90 -9.39 4.62 23.90
C ASN A 90 -10.28 3.85 22.92
N MET A 91 -11.22 3.04 23.42
CA MET A 91 -12.19 2.33 22.58
C MET A 91 -13.09 3.28 21.78
N VAL A 92 -13.56 4.35 22.41
CA VAL A 92 -14.36 5.39 21.75
C VAL A 92 -13.53 6.14 20.71
N ASP A 93 -12.24 6.38 20.97
CA ASP A 93 -11.32 7.01 20.01
C ASP A 93 -11.04 6.10 18.80
N ARG A 94 -10.83 4.79 19.04
CA ARG A 94 -10.65 3.79 17.98
C ARG A 94 -11.84 3.72 17.03
N GLU A 95 -13.05 3.60 17.57
CA GLU A 95 -14.27 3.49 16.75
C GLU A 95 -14.49 4.76 15.91
N GLN A 96 -14.20 5.94 16.46
CA GLN A 96 -14.26 7.20 15.72
C GLN A 96 -13.23 7.27 14.59
N LEU A 97 -12.01 6.79 14.82
CA LEU A 97 -10.96 6.73 13.80
C LEU A 97 -11.33 5.76 12.66
N VAL A 98 -11.84 4.57 12.98
CA VAL A 98 -12.30 3.61 11.97
C VAL A 98 -13.48 4.18 11.17
N GLN A 99 -14.43 4.82 11.84
CA GLN A 99 -15.56 5.46 11.15
C GLN A 99 -15.09 6.60 10.24
N LYS A 100 -14.09 7.38 10.66
CA LYS A 100 -13.47 8.41 9.82
C LYS A 100 -12.78 7.79 8.60
N ALA A 101 -12.08 6.65 8.75
CA ALA A 101 -11.47 5.94 7.64
C ALA A 101 -12.52 5.47 6.61
N ARG A 102 -13.65 4.90 7.06
CA ARG A 102 -14.77 4.51 6.18
C ARG A 102 -15.36 5.70 5.42
N LEU A 103 -15.53 6.84 6.08
CA LEU A 103 -16.01 8.07 5.42
C LEU A 103 -14.99 8.59 4.39
N ALA A 104 -13.69 8.52 4.72
CA ALA A 104 -12.62 8.91 3.81
C ALA A 104 -12.54 7.99 2.58
N GLU A 105 -12.75 6.69 2.74
CA GLU A 105 -12.85 5.72 1.65
C GLU A 105 -13.99 6.09 0.68
N GLN A 106 -15.19 6.33 1.21
CA GLN A 106 -16.36 6.73 0.40
C GLN A 106 -16.17 8.06 -0.33
N ALA A 107 -15.32 8.94 0.22
CA ALA A 107 -14.97 10.21 -0.38
C ALA A 107 -13.70 10.15 -1.26
N GLU A 108 -13.12 8.96 -1.44
CA GLU A 108 -11.86 8.72 -2.16
C GLU A 108 -10.68 9.58 -1.65
N ARG A 109 -10.73 9.97 -0.36
CA ARG A 109 -9.67 10.74 0.31
C ARG A 109 -8.69 9.80 1.00
N TYR A 110 -7.95 9.05 0.20
CA TYR A 110 -7.08 7.97 0.71
C TYR A 110 -5.96 8.44 1.63
N ASP A 111 -5.46 9.68 1.49
CA ASP A 111 -4.49 10.25 2.44
C ASP A 111 -5.09 10.42 3.85
N ASP A 112 -6.34 10.90 3.94
CA ASP A 112 -7.06 11.03 5.21
C ASP A 112 -7.36 9.66 5.81
N MET A 113 -7.72 8.69 4.94
CA MET A 113 -7.96 7.31 5.31
C MET A 113 -6.70 6.66 5.89
N ALA A 114 -5.55 6.85 5.26
CA ALA A 114 -4.27 6.32 5.71
C ALA A 114 -3.86 6.93 7.06
N ALA A 115 -4.03 8.24 7.24
CA ALA A 115 -3.74 8.90 8.51
C ALA A 115 -4.62 8.39 9.67
N ALA A 116 -5.91 8.15 9.41
CA ALA A 116 -6.82 7.58 10.38
C ALA A 116 -6.42 6.13 10.74
N MET A 117 -6.16 5.28 9.74
CA MET A 117 -5.77 3.88 9.95
C MET A 117 -4.38 3.73 10.58
N LYS A 118 -3.45 4.66 10.31
CA LYS A 118 -2.18 4.78 11.03
C LYS A 118 -2.42 4.97 12.52
N SER A 119 -3.29 5.93 12.87
CA SER A 119 -3.65 6.21 14.27
C SER A 119 -4.28 4.99 14.94
N VAL A 120 -5.18 4.26 14.25
CA VAL A 120 -5.78 3.00 14.76
C VAL A 120 -4.71 1.95 15.03
N THR A 121 -3.72 1.84 14.14
CA THR A 121 -2.64 0.84 14.27
C THR A 121 -1.70 1.18 15.43
N GLU A 122 -1.41 2.47 15.64
CA GLU A 122 -0.53 2.96 16.70
C GLU A 122 -1.13 2.82 18.11
N LEU A 123 -2.44 2.53 18.23
CA LEU A 123 -3.05 2.10 19.51
C LEU A 123 -2.51 0.75 20.01
N ASN A 124 -1.74 0.03 19.18
CA ASN A 124 -1.04 -1.21 19.54
C ASN A 124 -1.97 -2.35 19.99
N GLU A 125 -3.16 -2.39 19.41
CA GLU A 125 -4.14 -3.48 19.56
C GLU A 125 -4.27 -4.24 18.24
N ALA A 126 -4.63 -5.53 18.33
CA ALA A 126 -4.77 -6.37 17.14
C ALA A 126 -5.87 -5.84 16.20
N LEU A 127 -5.52 -5.67 14.92
CA LEU A 127 -6.47 -5.25 13.89
C LEU A 127 -7.41 -6.40 13.49
N SER A 128 -8.71 -6.11 13.46
CA SER A 128 -9.72 -6.98 12.87
C SER A 128 -9.50 -7.18 11.36
N ASN A 129 -10.18 -8.16 10.76
CA ASN A 129 -10.11 -8.38 9.31
C ASN A 129 -10.52 -7.13 8.52
N GLU A 130 -11.56 -6.43 8.98
CA GLU A 130 -12.03 -5.20 8.34
C GLU A 130 -10.99 -4.09 8.44
N GLU A 131 -10.43 -3.86 9.63
CA GLU A 131 -9.42 -2.81 9.85
C GLU A 131 -8.14 -3.10 9.04
N ARG A 132 -7.72 -4.36 8.93
CA ARG A 132 -6.61 -4.75 8.05
C ARG A 132 -6.90 -4.45 6.59
N ASN A 133 -8.13 -4.70 6.13
CA ASN A 133 -8.54 -4.37 4.77
C ASN A 133 -8.53 -2.85 4.54
N LEU A 134 -9.10 -2.07 5.46
CA LEU A 134 -9.09 -0.60 5.38
C LEU A 134 -7.66 -0.04 5.33
N LEU A 135 -6.76 -0.53 6.19
CA LEU A 135 -5.35 -0.14 6.17
C LEU A 135 -4.70 -0.43 4.81
N SER A 136 -4.92 -1.63 4.28
CA SER A 136 -4.37 -2.04 2.98
C SER A 136 -4.90 -1.18 1.83
N VAL A 137 -6.23 -0.98 1.76
CA VAL A 137 -6.88 -0.16 0.73
C VAL A 137 -6.38 1.29 0.79
N ALA A 138 -6.28 1.87 1.98
CA ALA A 138 -5.81 3.23 2.17
C ALA A 138 -4.41 3.43 1.58
N TYR A 139 -3.43 2.66 2.08
CA TYR A 139 -2.05 2.84 1.67
C TYR A 139 -1.79 2.40 0.23
N LYS A 140 -2.49 1.37 -0.29
CA LYS A 140 -2.42 0.96 -1.70
C LYS A 140 -2.77 2.12 -2.63
N ASN A 141 -3.86 2.83 -2.33
CA ASN A 141 -4.29 3.96 -3.17
C ASN A 141 -3.35 5.17 -3.04
N VAL A 142 -2.90 5.48 -1.82
CA VAL A 142 -1.92 6.56 -1.56
C VAL A 142 -0.63 6.32 -2.35
N VAL A 143 -0.02 5.13 -2.23
CA VAL A 143 1.24 4.80 -2.92
C VAL A 143 1.04 4.62 -4.41
N GLY A 144 -0.09 4.06 -4.85
CA GLY A 144 -0.43 3.87 -6.26
C GLY A 144 -0.49 5.18 -7.04
N ALA A 145 -1.12 6.21 -6.47
CA ALA A 145 -1.18 7.54 -7.07
C ALA A 145 0.23 8.16 -7.26
N ARG A 146 1.11 7.99 -6.28
CA ARG A 146 2.50 8.49 -6.31
C ARG A 146 3.37 7.72 -7.28
N ARG A 147 3.27 6.38 -7.33
CA ARG A 147 3.92 5.52 -8.34
C ARG A 147 3.50 5.90 -9.76
N SER A 148 2.20 6.09 -10.00
CA SER A 148 1.69 6.53 -11.30
C SER A 148 2.26 7.89 -11.70
N SER A 149 2.23 8.86 -10.79
CA SER A 149 2.81 10.19 -11.00
C SER A 149 4.30 10.12 -11.30
N TRP A 150 5.04 9.30 -10.55
CA TRP A 150 6.48 9.08 -10.75
C TRP A 150 6.77 8.52 -12.14
N ARG A 151 6.06 7.47 -12.59
CA ARG A 151 6.26 6.88 -13.93
C ARG A 151 6.06 7.90 -15.05
N VAL A 152 5.01 8.71 -14.94
CA VAL A 152 4.71 9.76 -15.93
C VAL A 152 5.85 10.79 -15.98
N VAL A 153 6.30 11.28 -14.82
CA VAL A 153 7.36 12.28 -14.76
C VAL A 153 8.72 11.71 -15.20
N SER A 154 9.05 10.47 -14.82
CA SER A 154 10.25 9.77 -15.29
C SER A 154 10.25 9.59 -16.82
N SER A 155 9.10 9.26 -17.41
CA SER A 155 8.96 9.20 -18.89
C SER A 155 9.17 10.56 -19.56
N ILE A 156 8.67 11.64 -18.93
CA ILE A 156 8.89 13.01 -19.41
C ILE A 156 10.36 13.41 -19.28
N GLU A 157 11.05 13.03 -18.19
CA GLU A 157 12.49 13.30 -18.00
C GLU A 157 13.31 12.63 -19.10
N GLN A 158 13.04 11.35 -19.39
CA GLN A 158 13.71 10.60 -20.46
C GLN A 158 13.54 11.27 -21.83
N LYS A 159 12.31 11.67 -22.17
CA LYS A 159 12.02 12.36 -23.45
C LYS A 159 12.69 13.75 -23.52
N THR A 160 12.64 14.51 -22.42
CA THR A 160 13.21 15.87 -22.35
C THR A 160 14.73 15.85 -22.40
N SER A 161 15.36 14.78 -21.92
CA SER A 161 16.81 14.60 -22.00
C SER A 161 17.34 14.53 -23.44
N ALA A 162 16.50 14.17 -24.42
CA ALA A 162 16.84 14.17 -25.83
C ALA A 162 16.75 15.57 -26.49
N ASP A 163 16.01 16.52 -25.89
CA ASP A 163 15.77 17.87 -26.45
C ASP A 163 16.95 18.83 -26.21
N GLY A 164 17.90 18.49 -25.32
CA GLY A 164 19.09 19.30 -24.99
C GLY A 164 18.84 20.58 -24.19
N ASN A 165 17.59 20.87 -23.76
CA ASN A 165 17.28 22.04 -22.92
C ASN A 165 17.54 21.76 -21.44
N GLU A 166 18.75 22.10 -20.99
CA GLU A 166 19.26 21.82 -19.63
C GLU A 166 18.36 22.36 -18.51
N LYS A 167 17.81 23.57 -18.64
CA LYS A 167 16.90 24.15 -17.63
C LYS A 167 15.61 23.34 -17.48
N LYS A 168 15.06 22.87 -18.61
CA LYS A 168 13.83 22.06 -18.60
C LYS A 168 14.11 20.68 -18.00
N ILE A 169 15.28 20.09 -18.30
CA ILE A 169 15.73 18.82 -17.71
C ILE A 169 15.84 18.94 -16.19
N GLU A 170 16.50 20.00 -15.70
CA GLU A 170 16.67 20.24 -14.27
C GLU A 170 15.32 20.41 -13.54
N MET A 171 14.38 21.17 -14.13
CA MET A 171 13.04 21.33 -13.57
C MET A 171 12.27 20.00 -13.47
N VAL A 172 12.32 19.17 -14.51
CA VAL A 172 11.63 17.87 -14.51
C VAL A 172 12.26 16.93 -13.49
N ARG A 173 13.60 16.88 -13.43
CA ARG A 173 14.33 16.07 -12.45
C ARG A 173 13.98 16.45 -11.01
N ALA A 174 13.98 17.75 -10.69
CA ALA A 174 13.64 18.23 -9.35
C ALA A 174 12.21 17.82 -8.94
N TYR A 175 11.28 17.81 -9.90
CA TYR A 175 9.92 17.37 -9.65
C TYR A 175 9.81 15.85 -9.49
N ARG A 176 10.55 15.06 -10.28
CA ARG A 176 10.67 13.59 -10.09
C ARG A 176 11.17 13.27 -8.68
N GLU A 177 12.28 13.88 -8.27
CA GLU A 177 12.88 13.67 -6.95
C GLU A 177 11.96 14.08 -5.79
N LYS A 178 11.11 15.08 -5.99
CA LYS A 178 10.07 15.42 -5.01
C LYS A 178 9.08 14.28 -4.84
N ILE A 179 8.59 13.70 -5.94
CA ILE A 179 7.66 12.55 -5.91
C ILE A 179 8.34 11.33 -5.28
N GLU A 180 9.62 11.09 -5.56
CA GLU A 180 10.39 10.00 -4.96
C GLU A 180 10.44 10.11 -3.44
N LYS A 181 10.68 11.31 -2.90
CA LYS A 181 10.67 11.54 -1.44
C LYS A 181 9.28 11.32 -0.83
N GLU A 182 8.22 11.73 -1.52
CA GLU A 182 6.84 11.48 -1.07
C GLU A 182 6.50 10.00 -1.08
N LEU A 183 6.95 9.26 -2.10
CA LEU A 183 6.78 7.81 -2.19
C LEU A 183 7.60 7.09 -1.10
N GLU A 184 8.86 7.46 -0.91
CA GLU A 184 9.75 6.90 0.11
C GLU A 184 9.17 7.10 1.51
N ALA A 185 8.64 8.29 1.81
CA ALA A 185 7.99 8.57 3.09
C ALA A 185 6.77 7.69 3.33
N VAL A 186 5.89 7.53 2.33
CA VAL A 186 4.71 6.66 2.44
C VAL A 186 5.11 5.20 2.64
N CYS A 187 6.11 4.71 1.90
CA CYS A 187 6.58 3.34 2.07
C CYS A 187 7.20 3.13 3.45
N GLN A 188 8.02 4.06 3.93
CA GLN A 188 8.66 3.93 5.24
C GLN A 188 7.61 3.97 6.37
N ASP A 189 6.58 4.80 6.25
CA ASP A 189 5.46 4.82 7.18
C ASP A 189 4.80 3.44 7.33
N VAL A 190 4.52 2.77 6.22
CA VAL A 190 3.93 1.43 6.25
C VAL A 190 4.90 0.39 6.80
N LEU A 191 6.16 0.44 6.39
CA LEU A 191 7.19 -0.50 6.88
C LEU A 191 7.36 -0.40 8.39
N ASN A 192 7.33 0.82 8.95
CA ASN A 192 7.36 1.03 10.40
C ASN A 192 6.13 0.45 11.08
N LEU A 193 4.93 0.68 10.53
CA LEU A 193 3.70 0.09 11.09
C LEU A 193 3.75 -1.45 11.09
N LEU A 194 4.28 -2.04 10.02
CA LEU A 194 4.43 -3.48 9.88
C LEU A 194 5.39 -4.04 10.93
N ASP A 195 6.55 -3.42 11.10
CA ASP A 195 7.60 -3.93 11.99
C ASP A 195 7.32 -3.67 13.47
N ASP A 196 6.78 -2.50 13.81
CA ASP A 196 6.62 -2.08 15.20
C ASP A 196 5.31 -2.59 15.83
N PHE A 197 4.25 -2.77 15.03
CA PHE A 197 2.89 -3.02 15.54
C PHE A 197 2.21 -4.26 14.95
N LEU A 198 2.37 -4.57 13.66
CA LEU A 198 1.54 -5.59 13.02
C LEU A 198 2.19 -6.97 13.03
N ILE A 199 3.37 -7.11 12.43
CA ILE A 199 4.10 -8.39 12.36
C ILE A 199 4.54 -8.82 13.75
N LYS A 200 5.04 -7.87 14.56
CA LYS A 200 5.51 -8.14 15.92
C LYS A 200 4.42 -8.66 16.86
N ASN A 201 3.18 -8.22 16.67
CA ASN A 201 2.04 -8.61 17.52
C ASN A 201 1.24 -9.79 16.93
N CYS A 202 1.61 -10.33 15.76
CA CYS A 202 0.99 -11.56 15.26
C CYS A 202 1.34 -12.74 16.17
N SER A 203 0.32 -13.45 16.64
CA SER A 203 0.53 -14.71 17.36
C SER A 203 1.03 -15.82 16.42
N ASP A 204 1.71 -16.82 16.99
CA ASP A 204 2.29 -17.95 16.23
C ASP A 204 1.23 -18.78 15.49
N THR A 205 -0.04 -18.69 15.89
CA THR A 205 -1.15 -19.41 15.26
C THR A 205 -1.83 -18.64 14.11
N GLN A 206 -1.47 -17.36 13.91
CA GLN A 206 -2.11 -16.48 12.91
C GLN A 206 -1.34 -16.44 11.58
N HIS A 207 -1.10 -17.60 10.97
CA HIS A 207 -0.32 -17.73 9.74
C HIS A 207 -0.86 -16.85 8.59
N GLU A 208 -2.18 -16.78 8.40
CA GLU A 208 -2.83 -15.91 7.39
C GLU A 208 -2.47 -14.44 7.55
N SER A 209 -2.54 -13.92 8.78
CA SER A 209 -2.23 -12.51 9.05
C SER A 209 -0.74 -12.25 8.86
N LYS A 210 0.12 -13.18 9.31
CA LYS A 210 1.56 -13.06 9.18
C LYS A 210 1.99 -13.03 7.71
N VAL A 211 1.48 -13.94 6.88
CA VAL A 211 1.76 -13.94 5.43
C VAL A 211 1.22 -12.68 4.76
N PHE A 212 0.03 -12.22 5.13
CA PHE A 212 -0.53 -10.98 4.60
C PHE A 212 0.38 -9.77 4.87
N PHE A 213 0.86 -9.62 6.10
CA PHE A 213 1.74 -8.52 6.46
C PHE A 213 3.15 -8.64 5.89
N LEU A 214 3.72 -9.85 5.82
CA LEU A 214 5.00 -10.08 5.16
C LEU A 214 4.94 -9.84 3.65
N LYS A 215 3.85 -10.25 3.00
CA LYS A 215 3.57 -9.90 1.59
C LYS A 215 3.52 -8.39 1.43
N MET A 216 2.78 -7.69 2.29
CA MET A 216 2.70 -6.24 2.28
C MET A 216 4.09 -5.61 2.45
N LYS A 217 4.90 -6.11 3.39
CA LYS A 217 6.29 -5.67 3.59
C LYS A 217 7.13 -5.81 2.31
N GLY A 218 7.02 -6.96 1.63
CA GLY A 218 7.65 -7.18 0.32
C GLY A 218 7.18 -6.19 -0.73
N ASP A 219 5.87 -5.93 -0.82
CA ASP A 219 5.29 -4.96 -1.76
C ASP A 219 5.86 -3.54 -1.56
N TYR A 220 5.97 -3.05 -0.33
CA TYR A 220 6.50 -1.71 -0.05
C TYR A 220 8.01 -1.60 -0.28
N TYR A 221 8.79 -2.65 0.01
CA TYR A 221 10.20 -2.67 -0.40
C TYR A 221 10.37 -2.74 -1.92
N ARG A 222 9.52 -3.48 -2.63
CA ARG A 222 9.49 -3.47 -4.09
C ARG A 222 9.21 -2.09 -4.65
N TYR A 223 8.24 -1.35 -4.09
CA TYR A 223 7.96 0.03 -4.51
C TYR A 223 9.14 0.97 -4.24
N LEU A 224 9.90 0.78 -3.15
CA LEU A 224 11.15 1.49 -2.91
C LEU A 224 12.22 1.12 -3.93
N ALA A 225 12.32 -0.17 -4.30
CA ALA A 225 13.28 -0.64 -5.29
C ALA A 225 13.04 -0.06 -6.70
N GLU A 226 11.79 0.25 -7.06
CA GLU A 226 11.43 0.90 -8.34
C GLU A 226 12.11 2.27 -8.50
N VAL A 227 12.17 3.05 -7.42
CA VAL A 227 12.70 4.43 -7.44
C VAL A 227 14.14 4.53 -6.94
N ALA A 228 14.64 3.53 -6.21
CA ALA A 228 15.98 3.55 -5.65
C ALA A 228 17.07 3.37 -6.71
N THR A 229 18.18 4.09 -6.52
CA THR A 229 19.38 4.05 -7.38
C THR A 229 20.64 3.72 -6.57
N GLY A 230 21.63 3.10 -7.20
CA GLY A 230 22.94 2.82 -6.59
C GLY A 230 22.86 1.80 -5.45
N GLU A 231 23.71 1.96 -4.43
CA GLU A 231 23.83 1.01 -3.30
C GLU A 231 22.54 0.84 -2.50
N LYS A 232 21.73 1.91 -2.38
CA LYS A 232 20.42 1.84 -1.70
C LYS A 232 19.48 0.84 -2.37
N ARG A 233 19.57 0.67 -3.70
CA ARG A 233 18.73 -0.26 -4.46
C ARG A 233 19.00 -1.70 -4.04
N ALA A 234 20.26 -2.10 -3.89
CA ALA A 234 20.61 -3.47 -3.51
C ALA A 234 19.99 -3.86 -2.16
N ALA A 235 20.09 -2.99 -1.16
CA ALA A 235 19.55 -3.24 0.18
C ALA A 235 18.02 -3.35 0.20
N VAL A 236 17.30 -2.51 -0.55
CA VAL A 236 15.82 -2.60 -0.62
C VAL A 236 15.36 -3.83 -1.41
N VAL A 237 16.09 -4.24 -2.45
CA VAL A 237 15.80 -5.46 -3.22
C VAL A 237 15.97 -6.70 -2.34
N GLU A 238 17.07 -6.80 -1.60
CA GLU A 238 17.30 -7.89 -0.64
C GLU A 238 16.20 -7.94 0.43
N SER A 239 15.80 -6.79 0.96
CA SER A 239 14.73 -6.70 1.97
C SER A 239 13.37 -7.13 1.40
N SER A 240 13.08 -6.79 0.14
CA SER A 240 11.88 -7.22 -0.58
C SER A 240 11.87 -8.73 -0.77
N GLU A 241 12.96 -9.30 -1.27
CA GLU A 241 13.10 -10.74 -1.50
C GLU A 241 12.96 -11.53 -0.21
N LYS A 242 13.64 -11.11 0.86
CA LYS A 242 13.55 -11.75 2.16
C LYS A 242 12.10 -11.80 2.67
N SER A 243 11.37 -10.70 2.55
CA SER A 243 9.99 -10.60 3.02
C SER A 243 9.05 -11.51 2.23
N TYR A 244 9.19 -11.53 0.89
CA TYR A 244 8.40 -12.44 0.06
C TYR A 244 8.76 -13.90 0.28
N SER A 245 10.05 -14.23 0.41
CA SER A 245 10.51 -15.59 0.65
C SER A 245 10.00 -16.12 1.98
N GLU A 246 10.06 -15.34 3.06
CA GLU A 246 9.51 -15.74 4.35
C GLU A 246 7.99 -15.96 4.27
N ALA A 247 7.26 -15.04 3.61
CA ALA A 247 5.83 -15.20 3.38
C ALA A 247 5.51 -16.47 2.58
N HIS A 248 6.32 -16.79 1.57
CA HIS A 248 6.11 -17.90 0.64
C HIS A 248 6.23 -19.23 1.35
N GLU A 249 7.27 -19.41 2.17
CA GLU A 249 7.49 -20.64 2.92
C GLU A 249 6.39 -20.88 3.96
N ILE A 250 5.99 -19.85 4.72
CA ILE A 250 4.85 -19.95 5.66
C ILE A 250 3.55 -20.29 4.91
N SER A 251 3.32 -19.69 3.74
CA SER A 251 2.11 -19.94 2.95
C SER A 251 2.05 -21.37 2.39
N LYS A 252 3.20 -21.94 2.00
CA LYS A 252 3.27 -23.33 1.52
C LYS A 252 2.95 -24.33 2.62
N GLU A 253 3.43 -24.08 3.84
CA GLU A 253 3.24 -24.98 4.97
C GLU A 253 1.82 -24.95 5.52
N HIS A 254 1.19 -23.77 5.58
CA HIS A 254 -0.04 -23.56 6.34
C HIS A 254 -1.28 -23.17 5.51
N MET A 255 -1.18 -22.98 4.20
CA MET A 255 -2.32 -22.54 3.36
C MET A 255 -2.51 -23.44 2.15
N GLN A 256 -3.76 -23.63 1.76
CA GLN A 256 -4.09 -24.35 0.52
C GLN A 256 -3.59 -23.58 -0.71
N PRO A 257 -3.16 -24.25 -1.79
CA PRO A 257 -2.75 -23.62 -3.05
C PRO A 257 -3.77 -22.64 -3.63
N THR A 258 -5.06 -22.92 -3.43
CA THR A 258 -6.18 -22.08 -3.88
C THR A 258 -6.45 -20.88 -2.98
N HIS A 259 -5.76 -20.74 -1.84
CA HIS A 259 -6.03 -19.67 -0.88
C HIS A 259 -5.70 -18.29 -1.47
N PRO A 260 -6.62 -17.30 -1.45
CA PRO A 260 -6.43 -16.00 -2.12
C PRO A 260 -5.17 -15.24 -1.69
N ILE A 261 -4.80 -15.29 -0.39
CA ILE A 261 -3.58 -14.63 0.10
C ILE A 261 -2.32 -15.30 -0.48
N ARG A 262 -2.30 -16.64 -0.60
CA ARG A 262 -1.17 -17.40 -1.14
C ARG A 262 -1.02 -17.15 -2.65
N LEU A 263 -2.12 -17.16 -3.39
CA LEU A 263 -2.16 -16.82 -4.81
C LEU A 263 -1.71 -15.37 -5.05
N GLY A 264 -2.21 -14.42 -4.26
CA GLY A 264 -1.83 -13.01 -4.37
C GLY A 264 -0.35 -12.76 -4.01
N LEU A 265 0.20 -13.55 -3.08
CA LEU A 265 1.63 -13.54 -2.79
C LEU A 265 2.45 -14.04 -3.99
N ALA A 266 2.09 -15.19 -4.57
CA ALA A 266 2.79 -15.72 -5.73
C ALA A 266 2.74 -14.77 -6.94
N LEU A 267 1.60 -14.13 -7.16
CA LEU A 267 1.44 -13.08 -8.17
C LEU A 267 2.45 -11.95 -7.96
N ASN A 268 2.46 -11.32 -6.79
CA ASN A 268 3.34 -10.19 -6.55
C ASN A 268 4.83 -10.58 -6.50
N TYR A 269 5.14 -11.78 -6.01
CA TYR A 269 6.51 -12.28 -5.96
C TYR A 269 7.04 -12.63 -7.36
N SER A 270 6.19 -13.15 -8.25
CA SER A 270 6.58 -13.34 -9.66
C SER A 270 6.84 -12.01 -10.37
N VAL A 271 6.01 -10.99 -10.14
CA VAL A 271 6.25 -9.62 -10.66
C VAL A 271 7.56 -9.05 -10.13
N PHE A 272 7.90 -9.28 -8.85
CA PHE A 272 9.20 -8.88 -8.30
C PHE A 272 10.37 -9.52 -9.05
N TYR A 273 10.33 -10.84 -9.29
CA TYR A 273 11.39 -11.51 -10.07
C TYR A 273 11.51 -10.94 -11.48
N TYR A 274 10.38 -10.65 -12.14
CA TYR A 274 10.36 -10.12 -13.49
C TYR A 274 10.87 -8.66 -13.56
N GLU A 275 10.23 -7.75 -12.83
CA GLU A 275 10.44 -6.31 -12.97
C GLU A 275 11.63 -5.77 -12.16
N ILE A 276 11.99 -6.42 -11.05
CA ILE A 276 13.02 -5.90 -10.12
C ILE A 276 14.33 -6.66 -10.22
N GLN A 277 14.28 -7.99 -10.18
CA GLN A 277 15.48 -8.83 -10.28
C GLN A 277 15.91 -9.13 -11.72
N ASN A 278 15.07 -8.80 -12.72
CA ASN A 278 15.34 -9.13 -14.12
C ASN A 278 15.60 -10.64 -14.32
N ALA A 279 14.82 -11.48 -13.63
CA ALA A 279 14.88 -12.94 -13.64
C ALA A 279 13.59 -13.53 -14.22
N PRO A 280 13.32 -13.37 -15.53
CA PRO A 280 12.04 -13.71 -16.14
C PRO A 280 11.73 -15.22 -16.09
N GLU A 281 12.74 -16.09 -16.18
CA GLU A 281 12.56 -17.54 -16.04
C GLU A 281 12.01 -17.92 -14.66
N GLN A 282 12.58 -17.34 -13.59
CA GLN A 282 12.13 -17.57 -12.22
C GLN A 282 10.71 -17.03 -11.99
N ALA A 283 10.40 -15.86 -12.54
CA ALA A 283 9.07 -15.27 -12.50
C ALA A 283 8.02 -16.18 -13.16
N CYS A 284 8.28 -16.64 -14.38
CA CYS A 284 7.40 -17.54 -15.12
C CYS A 284 7.25 -18.90 -14.41
N HIS A 285 8.33 -19.47 -13.89
CA HIS A 285 8.28 -20.72 -13.14
C HIS A 285 7.40 -20.59 -11.88
N LEU A 286 7.58 -19.53 -11.10
CA LEU A 286 6.80 -19.29 -9.88
C LEU A 286 5.31 -19.08 -10.19
N ALA A 287 5.00 -18.22 -11.17
CA ALA A 287 3.62 -17.95 -11.57
C ALA A 287 2.92 -19.20 -12.13
N LYS A 288 3.62 -19.99 -12.96
CA LYS A 288 3.10 -21.22 -13.53
C LYS A 288 2.85 -22.29 -12.46
N SER A 289 3.82 -22.51 -11.56
CA SER A 289 3.68 -23.46 -10.45
C SER A 289 2.46 -23.11 -9.58
N ALA A 290 2.30 -21.84 -9.20
CA ALA A 290 1.16 -21.41 -8.40
C ALA A 290 -0.18 -21.60 -9.13
N PHE A 291 -0.21 -21.36 -10.44
CA PHE A 291 -1.41 -21.54 -11.26
C PHE A 291 -1.78 -23.02 -11.40
N ASP A 292 -0.80 -23.88 -11.71
CA ASP A 292 -1.00 -25.33 -11.90
C ASP A 292 -1.42 -25.99 -10.58
N ASP A 293 -0.78 -25.64 -9.45
CA ASP A 293 -1.14 -26.14 -8.12
C ASP A 293 -2.58 -25.75 -7.75
N ALA A 294 -2.99 -24.51 -8.04
CA ALA A 294 -4.34 -24.04 -7.75
C ALA A 294 -5.40 -24.68 -8.66
N ILE A 295 -5.09 -24.96 -9.92
CA ILE A 295 -5.98 -25.71 -10.82
C ILE A 295 -6.27 -27.10 -10.26
N ALA A 296 -5.25 -27.79 -9.75
CA ALA A 296 -5.39 -29.16 -9.28
C ALA A 296 -6.39 -29.31 -8.11
N GLU A 297 -6.61 -28.24 -7.35
CA GLU A 297 -7.49 -28.23 -6.17
C GLU A 297 -8.71 -27.31 -6.33
N LEU A 298 -8.92 -26.73 -7.51
CA LEU A 298 -9.96 -25.71 -7.74
C LEU A 298 -11.39 -26.24 -7.48
N ASP A 299 -11.63 -27.50 -7.79
CA ASP A 299 -12.92 -28.18 -7.63
C ASP A 299 -13.34 -28.36 -6.16
N THR A 300 -12.42 -28.11 -5.22
CA THR A 300 -12.69 -28.22 -3.77
C THR A 300 -13.28 -26.96 -3.14
N LEU A 301 -13.30 -25.84 -3.88
CA LEU A 301 -13.73 -24.54 -3.36
C LEU A 301 -15.25 -24.38 -3.30
N ASN A 302 -15.71 -23.60 -2.32
CA ASN A 302 -17.07 -23.07 -2.30
C ASN A 302 -17.22 -21.88 -3.27
N GLU A 303 -18.45 -21.45 -3.55
CA GLU A 303 -18.72 -20.42 -4.56
C GLU A 303 -18.04 -19.07 -4.29
N ASP A 304 -17.94 -18.66 -3.02
CA ASP A 304 -17.36 -17.36 -2.64
C ASP A 304 -15.84 -17.39 -2.77
N SER A 305 -15.17 -18.42 -2.24
CA SER A 305 -13.73 -18.62 -2.41
C SER A 305 -13.35 -18.84 -3.88
N TYR A 306 -14.20 -19.49 -4.67
CA TYR A 306 -13.96 -19.73 -6.09
C TYR A 306 -13.82 -18.43 -6.88
N LYS A 307 -14.68 -17.44 -6.62
CA LYS A 307 -14.64 -16.14 -7.33
C LYS A 307 -13.33 -15.39 -7.06
N ASP A 308 -12.90 -15.33 -5.81
CA ASP A 308 -11.67 -14.63 -5.42
C ASP A 308 -10.43 -15.35 -6.00
N SER A 309 -10.34 -16.67 -5.85
CA SER A 309 -9.18 -17.44 -6.34
C SER A 309 -9.07 -17.40 -7.87
N THR A 310 -10.18 -17.57 -8.60
CA THR A 310 -10.16 -17.52 -10.07
C THR A 310 -9.81 -16.16 -10.63
N LEU A 311 -10.19 -15.07 -9.95
CA LEU A 311 -9.76 -13.71 -10.33
C LEU A 311 -8.23 -13.56 -10.27
N ILE A 312 -7.58 -14.07 -9.23
CA ILE A 312 -6.11 -14.00 -9.10
C ILE A 312 -5.43 -14.92 -10.10
N MET A 313 -5.95 -16.14 -10.28
CA MET A 313 -5.43 -17.09 -11.28
C MET A 313 -5.48 -16.50 -12.69
N GLN A 314 -6.55 -15.74 -13.01
CA GLN A 314 -6.63 -15.03 -14.27
C GLN A 314 -5.47 -14.05 -14.46
N LEU A 315 -5.07 -13.33 -13.41
CA LEU A 315 -3.98 -12.35 -13.47
C LEU A 315 -2.61 -13.02 -13.59
N LEU A 316 -2.40 -14.16 -12.92
CA LEU A 316 -1.22 -15.01 -13.12
C LEU A 316 -1.12 -15.45 -14.59
N ARG A 317 -2.23 -15.89 -15.18
CA ARG A 317 -2.30 -16.28 -16.59
C ARG A 317 -2.02 -15.10 -17.54
N ASP A 318 -2.57 -13.93 -17.24
CA ASP A 318 -2.35 -12.71 -18.04
C ASP A 318 -0.86 -12.33 -18.03
N ASN A 319 -0.21 -12.35 -16.86
CA ASN A 319 1.23 -12.12 -16.73
C ASN A 319 2.06 -13.15 -17.51
N LEU A 320 1.76 -14.44 -17.36
CA LEU A 320 2.46 -15.50 -18.11
C LEU A 320 2.35 -15.32 -19.62
N THR A 321 1.16 -14.93 -20.11
CA THR A 321 0.94 -14.66 -21.54
C THR A 321 1.76 -13.47 -22.00
N LEU A 322 1.80 -12.39 -21.21
CA LEU A 322 2.60 -11.20 -21.50
C LEU A 322 4.10 -11.54 -21.58
N TRP A 323 4.63 -12.20 -20.56
CA TRP A 323 6.07 -12.47 -20.42
C TRP A 323 6.59 -13.50 -21.43
N THR A 324 5.79 -14.51 -21.76
CA THR A 324 6.16 -15.48 -22.81
C THR A 324 6.13 -14.88 -24.22
N SER A 325 5.32 -13.84 -24.44
CA SER A 325 5.35 -13.09 -25.71
C SER A 325 6.58 -12.19 -25.81
N ASP A 326 6.98 -11.54 -24.71
CA ASP A 326 8.19 -10.70 -24.66
C ASP A 326 9.46 -11.53 -24.98
N GLN A 327 9.57 -12.75 -24.43
CA GLN A 327 10.71 -13.65 -24.69
C GLN A 327 10.82 -14.08 -26.16
N GLN A 328 9.69 -14.33 -26.83
CA GLN A 328 9.68 -14.72 -28.24
C GLN A 328 10.09 -13.56 -29.17
N ASP A 329 9.73 -12.32 -28.80
CA ASP A 329 10.14 -11.12 -29.54
C ASP A 329 11.65 -10.83 -29.38
N GLU A 330 12.24 -11.15 -28.22
CA GLU A 330 13.68 -10.99 -27.97
C GLU A 330 14.52 -12.06 -28.69
N GLU A 331 14.11 -13.33 -28.67
CA GLU A 331 14.81 -14.42 -29.38
C GLU A 331 14.69 -14.33 -30.91
N GLY A 332 13.59 -13.76 -31.44
CA GLY A 332 13.40 -13.53 -32.87
C GLY A 332 14.20 -12.37 -33.47
N GLY A 333 14.81 -11.53 -32.62
CA GLY A 333 15.58 -10.34 -33.02
C GLY A 333 17.06 -10.61 -33.33
N GLU A 334 17.61 -11.74 -32.89
CA GLU A 334 19.04 -12.07 -33.08
C GLU A 334 19.35 -12.78 -34.42
N GLY A 335 18.35 -12.95 -35.29
CA GLY A 335 18.49 -13.70 -36.56
C GLY A 335 18.78 -12.88 -37.82
N ASN A 336 18.98 -11.56 -37.75
CA ASN A 336 19.20 -10.77 -38.96
C ASN A 336 20.05 -9.51 -38.73
N ASN A 337 21.37 -9.69 -38.58
CA ASN A 337 22.35 -8.70 -39.03
C ASN A 337 23.73 -9.33 -39.28
#